data_AF-A0ABD6C912-F1
#
_entry.id   AF-A0ABD6C912-F1
#
_cell.length_a   1.000
_cell.length_b   1.000
_cell.length_c   1.000
_cell.angle_alpha   90.00
_cell.angle_beta   90.00
_cell.angle_gamma   90.00
#
_symmetry.space_group_name_H-M   'P 1'
#
loop_
_entity.id
_entity.type
_entity.pdbx_description
1 polymer ?
#
loop_
_entity_poly.entity_id
_entity_poly.type
_entity_poly.pdbx_seq_one_letter_code
_entity_poly.pdbx_strand_id
1 'polypeptide(L)'
;MESGGRDGIEALLHWPGKAADMEIERETVVEAAVSFVAVLVFIGAVALVGMEFQTNGGISETGGLAIVGAIVVFVFVMAGVGVWFASQE
;
A
#
# COMPACT_ATOMS: atom_id res chain seq x y z
N MET A 1 13.32 -26.41 -45.13
CA MET A 1 14.05 -26.75 -43.90
C MET A 1 14.05 -25.49 -43.05
N GLU A 2 13.11 -25.45 -42.13
CA GLU A 2 12.74 -24.31 -41.30
C GLU A 2 13.70 -24.25 -40.11
N SER A 3 14.61 -23.27 -40.10
CA SER A 3 15.57 -23.05 -39.01
C SER A 3 15.82 -21.55 -38.87
N GLY A 4 14.76 -20.78 -38.62
CA GLY A 4 14.85 -19.33 -38.43
C GLY A 4 13.90 -18.76 -37.37
N GLY A 5 13.14 -19.61 -36.67
CA GLY A 5 12.16 -19.19 -35.65
C GLY A 5 12.54 -19.55 -34.20
N ARG A 6 13.61 -20.32 -34.00
CA ARG A 6 14.02 -20.84 -32.68
C ARG A 6 15.04 -19.96 -31.95
N ASP A 7 15.73 -19.09 -32.66
CA ASP A 7 16.83 -18.30 -32.09
C ASP A 7 16.31 -17.06 -31.35
N GLY A 8 15.15 -16.54 -31.77
CA GLY A 8 14.50 -15.39 -31.13
C GLY A 8 13.90 -15.68 -29.76
N ILE A 9 13.52 -16.93 -29.48
CA ILE A 9 12.97 -17.35 -28.18
C ILE A 9 14.08 -17.61 -27.15
N GLU A 10 15.24 -18.11 -27.61
CA GLU A 10 16.44 -18.23 -26.78
C GLU A 10 17.04 -16.84 -26.47
N ALA A 11 16.83 -15.86 -27.36
CA ALA A 11 17.11 -14.45 -27.12
C ALA A 11 16.19 -13.78 -26.07
N LEU A 12 15.01 -14.35 -25.81
CA LEU A 12 14.08 -13.87 -24.78
C LEU A 12 14.19 -14.66 -23.47
N LEU A 13 14.74 -15.88 -23.50
CA LEU A 13 14.93 -16.73 -22.33
C LEU A 13 16.21 -16.41 -21.54
N HIS A 14 17.26 -15.87 -22.18
CA HIS A 14 18.35 -15.20 -21.47
C HIS A 14 17.92 -13.80 -21.00
N TRP A 15 16.63 -13.64 -20.64
CA TRP A 15 16.20 -12.51 -19.86
C TRP A 15 17.15 -12.40 -18.66
N PRO A 16 17.94 -11.33 -18.54
CA PRO A 16 18.79 -11.18 -17.38
C PRO A 16 17.84 -11.06 -16.19
N GLY A 17 17.88 -12.05 -15.31
CA GLY A 17 17.33 -11.98 -13.95
C GLY A 17 17.94 -10.85 -13.10
N LYS A 18 18.55 -9.84 -13.72
CA LYS A 18 19.07 -8.60 -13.16
C LYS A 18 17.96 -7.62 -12.76
N ALA A 19 16.71 -7.87 -13.16
CA ALA A 19 15.55 -7.15 -12.64
C ALA A 19 14.95 -7.77 -11.36
N ALA A 20 15.26 -9.05 -11.08
CA ALA A 20 14.90 -9.71 -9.83
C ALA A 20 15.99 -9.55 -8.75
N ASP A 21 17.23 -9.25 -9.17
CA ASP A 21 18.29 -8.69 -8.32
C ASP A 21 18.05 -7.17 -8.14
N MET A 22 16.83 -6.82 -7.73
CA MET A 22 16.52 -5.53 -7.16
C MET A 22 17.00 -5.65 -5.71
N GLU A 23 18.22 -5.23 -5.45
CA GLU A 23 18.68 -4.90 -4.11
C GLU A 23 17.66 -3.88 -3.58
N ILE A 24 16.60 -4.33 -2.90
CA ILE A 24 15.56 -3.41 -2.46
C ILE A 24 16.25 -2.49 -1.47
N GLU A 25 16.43 -1.24 -1.89
CA GLU A 25 17.02 -0.22 -1.08
C GLU A 25 16.23 -0.14 0.23
N ARG A 26 16.94 -0.10 1.36
CA ARG A 26 16.30 -0.09 2.68
C ARG A 26 15.28 1.03 2.80
N GLU A 27 15.51 2.13 2.09
CA GLU A 27 14.60 3.26 1.96
C GLU A 27 13.28 2.87 1.29
N THR A 28 13.32 2.25 0.10
CA THR A 28 12.13 1.71 -0.59
C THR A 28 11.36 0.70 0.26
N VAL A 29 12.06 -0.19 0.99
CA VAL A 29 11.40 -1.13 1.93
C VAL A 29 10.70 -0.36 3.05
N VAL A 30 11.36 0.64 3.64
CA VAL A 30 10.82 1.43 4.75
C VAL A 30 9.62 2.24 4.30
N GLU A 31 9.67 2.89 3.15
CA GLU A 31 8.55 3.65 2.60
C GLU A 31 7.31 2.77 2.38
N ALA A 32 7.50 1.62 1.74
CA ALA A 32 6.44 0.64 1.53
C ALA A 32 5.89 0.10 2.85
N ALA A 33 6.77 -0.22 3.81
CA ALA A 33 6.38 -0.73 5.12
C ALA A 33 5.58 0.31 5.92
N VAL A 34 6.00 1.57 5.92
CA VAL A 34 5.30 2.66 6.62
C VAL A 34 3.91 2.87 6.03
N SER A 35 3.80 2.92 4.70
CA SER A 35 2.51 3.03 4.02
C SER A 35 1.59 1.86 4.33
N PHE A 36 2.12 0.63 4.32
CA PHE A 36 1.35 -0.57 4.65
C PHE A 36 0.84 -0.55 6.09
N VAL A 37 1.70 -0.18 7.05
CA VAL A 37 1.32 -0.05 8.46
C VAL A 37 0.23 1.02 8.63
N ALA A 38 0.36 2.17 7.98
CA ALA A 38 -0.66 3.23 8.05
C ALA A 38 -2.04 2.74 7.57
N VAL A 39 -2.08 1.96 6.49
CA VAL A 39 -3.32 1.35 5.98
C VAL A 39 -3.91 0.37 7.00
N LEU A 40 -3.09 -0.50 7.59
CA LEU A 40 -3.58 -1.44 8.62
C LEU A 40 -4.15 -0.72 9.85
N VAL A 41 -3.50 0.37 10.27
CA VAL A 41 -4.01 1.22 11.36
C VAL A 41 -5.36 1.82 11.00
N PHE A 42 -5.54 2.31 9.78
CA PHE A 42 -6.83 2.86 9.32
C PHE A 42 -7.93 1.79 9.30
N ILE A 43 -7.63 0.60 8.78
CA ILE A 43 -8.57 -0.54 8.80
C ILE A 43 -8.96 -0.87 10.24
N GLY A 44 -7.99 -0.92 11.16
CA GLY A 44 -8.24 -1.14 12.59
C GLY A 44 -9.14 -0.07 13.20
N ALA A 45 -8.91 1.21 12.87
CA ALA A 45 -9.75 2.31 13.33
C ALA A 45 -11.19 2.19 12.85
N VAL A 46 -11.41 1.88 11.57
CA VAL A 46 -12.77 1.66 11.03
C VAL A 46 -13.43 0.45 11.69
N ALA A 47 -12.68 -0.63 11.91
CA ALA A 47 -13.20 -1.81 12.62
C ALA A 47 -13.60 -1.48 14.06
N LEU A 48 -12.80 -0.69 14.79
CA LEU A 48 -13.14 -0.21 16.13
C LEU A 48 -14.42 0.64 16.13
N VAL A 49 -14.54 1.58 15.20
CA VAL A 49 -15.77 2.39 15.06
C VAL A 49 -16.96 1.49 14.75
N GLY A 50 -16.79 0.50 13.88
CA GLY A 50 -17.81 -0.49 13.58
C GLY A 50 -18.27 -1.24 14.83
N MET A 51 -17.34 -1.67 15.69
CA MET A 51 -17.66 -2.40 16.93
C MET A 51 -18.33 -1.52 17.99
N GLU A 52 -17.92 -0.27 18.16
CA GLU A 52 -18.50 0.63 19.19
C GLU A 52 -19.82 1.27 18.78
N PHE A 53 -19.98 1.61 17.50
CA PHE A 53 -21.11 2.43 17.02
C PHE A 53 -22.16 1.62 16.24
N GLN A 54 -22.12 0.29 16.33
CA GLN A 54 -23.14 -0.58 15.73
C GLN A 54 -24.49 -0.42 16.44
N THR A 55 -25.55 -0.19 15.66
CA THR A 55 -26.93 -0.19 16.16
C THR A 55 -27.84 -0.90 15.18
N ASN A 56 -28.68 -1.82 15.68
CA ASN A 56 -29.67 -2.55 14.88
C ASN A 56 -29.13 -3.19 13.58
N GLY A 57 -27.87 -3.65 13.59
CA GLY A 57 -27.23 -4.27 12.43
C GLY A 57 -26.64 -3.30 11.40
N GLY A 58 -26.69 -1.98 11.65
CA GLY A 58 -26.04 -0.95 10.86
C GLY A 58 -25.11 -0.07 11.69
N ILE A 59 -24.50 0.92 11.04
CA ILE A 59 -23.73 1.97 11.71
C ILE A 59 -24.67 3.11 12.12
N SER A 60 -24.58 3.53 13.38
CA SER A 60 -25.32 4.70 13.88
C SER A 60 -24.88 5.99 13.18
N GLU A 61 -25.71 7.05 13.22
CA GLU A 61 -25.37 8.35 12.64
C GLU A 61 -24.02 8.89 13.16
N THR A 62 -23.80 8.79 14.47
CA THR A 62 -22.53 9.16 15.13
C THR A 62 -21.37 8.29 14.64
N GLY A 63 -21.59 6.99 14.45
CA GLY A 63 -20.57 6.09 13.89
C GLY A 63 -20.20 6.45 12.44
N GLY A 64 -21.17 6.89 11.64
CA GLY A 64 -20.91 7.40 10.29
C GLY A 64 -20.00 8.62 10.30
N LEU A 65 -20.28 9.58 11.18
CA LEU A 65 -19.41 10.75 11.39
C LEU A 65 -18.02 10.35 11.93
N ALA A 66 -17.94 9.35 12.81
CA ALA A 66 -16.68 8.84 13.32
C ALA A 66 -15.82 8.20 12.21
N ILE A 67 -16.41 7.47 11.25
CA ILE A 67 -15.70 6.97 10.07
C ILE A 67 -15.18 8.11 9.21
N VAL A 68 -16.00 9.14 8.94
CA VAL A 68 -15.55 10.33 8.19
C VAL A 68 -14.37 11.00 8.90
N GLY A 69 -14.43 11.17 10.22
CA GLY A 69 -13.33 11.68 11.03
C GLY A 69 -12.07 10.81 10.91
N ALA A 70 -12.21 9.48 10.97
CA ALA A 70 -11.09 8.55 10.79
C ALA A 70 -10.45 8.67 9.40
N ILE A 71 -11.25 8.86 8.34
CA ILE A 71 -10.74 9.10 6.98
C ILE A 71 -9.94 10.40 6.92
N VAL A 72 -10.47 11.49 7.49
CA VAL A 72 -9.79 12.79 7.52
C VAL A 72 -8.45 12.66 8.24
N VAL A 73 -8.43 12.02 9.40
CA VAL A 73 -7.19 11.74 10.16
C VAL A 73 -6.22 10.90 9.34
N PHE A 74 -6.69 9.84 8.67
CA PHE A 74 -5.84 9.00 7.82
C PHE A 74 -5.19 9.79 6.68
N VAL A 75 -5.95 10.66 6.01
CA VAL A 75 -5.42 11.53 4.96
C VAL A 75 -4.34 12.46 5.51
N PHE A 76 -4.54 13.06 6.68
CA PHE A 76 -3.52 13.90 7.31
C PHE A 76 -2.27 13.11 7.71
N VAL A 77 -2.43 11.88 8.20
CA VAL A 77 -1.29 11.00 8.51
C VAL A 77 -0.50 10.69 7.23
N MET A 78 -1.17 10.27 6.15
CA MET A 78 -0.49 9.97 4.88
C MET A 78 0.16 11.21 4.25
N ALA A 79 -0.50 12.36 4.34
CA ALA A 79 0.09 13.63 3.91
C ALA A 79 1.34 13.97 4.74
N GLY A 80 1.29 13.80 6.06
CA GLY A 80 2.43 14.01 6.95
C GLY A 80 3.58 13.04 6.67
N VAL A 81 3.27 11.76 6.44
CA VAL A 81 4.25 10.73 6.05
C VAL A 81 4.93 11.11 4.72
N GLY A 82 4.15 11.50 3.71
CA GLY A 82 4.70 11.93 2.42
C GLY A 82 5.59 13.16 2.54
N VAL A 83 5.18 14.16 3.33
CA VAL A 83 6.00 15.35 3.62
C VAL A 83 7.29 14.98 4.37
N TRP A 84 7.22 14.01 5.29
CA TRP A 84 8.41 13.56 6.03
C TRP A 84 9.39 12.84 5.10
N PHE A 85 8.94 11.98 4.20
CA PHE A 85 9.81 11.37 3.20
C PHE A 85 10.45 12.41 2.27
N ALA A 86 9.67 13.39 1.79
CA ALA A 86 10.20 14.49 0.98
C ALA A 86 11.24 15.37 1.70
N SER A 87 11.33 15.30 3.03
CA SER A 87 12.35 16.02 3.81
C SER A 87 13.64 15.23 4.04
N GLN A 88 13.64 13.94 3.70
CA GLN A 88 14.79 13.04 3.86
C GLN A 88 15.59 12.88 2.55
N GLU A 89 15.07 13.41 1.44
CA GLU A 89 15.75 13.61 0.15
C GLU A 89 16.69 14.84 0.19
#